data_AF-A0A358U3M3-F1
#
_entry.id   AF-A0A358U3M3-F1
#
_cell.length_a   1.000
_cell.length_b   1.000
_cell.length_c   1.000
_cell.angle_alpha   90.00
_cell.angle_beta   90.00
_cell.angle_gamma   90.00
#
_symmetry.space_group_name_H-M   'P 1'
#
loop_
_entity.id
_entity.type
_entity.pdbx_description
1 polymer ?
#
loop_
_entity_poly.entity_id
_entity_poly.type
_entity_poly.pdbx_seq_one_letter_code
_entity_poly.pdbx_strand_id
1 'polypeptide(L)' 'MTNVEGLFRPEQSPTERAAYLNCSQRIYSNYERGEVDLPTGILIKLAELHNTSTDYLLNRTNRKKPCPKV' A
#
# COMPACT_ATOMS: atom_id res chain seq x y z
N MET A 1 -10.38 -0.90 5.14
CA MET A 1 -9.87 -1.81 4.09
C MET A 1 -9.03 -0.99 3.13
N THR A 2 -7.71 -1.22 3.12
CA THR A 2 -6.73 -0.50 2.30
C THR A 2 -6.59 -1.20 0.95
N ASN A 3 -6.54 -0.45 -0.15
CA ASN A 3 -6.48 -1.00 -1.50
C ASN A 3 -5.04 -1.37 -1.91
N VAL A 4 -4.42 -2.33 -1.20
CA VAL A 4 -3.02 -2.74 -1.46
C VAL A 4 -2.89 -3.81 -2.55
N GLU A 5 -3.95 -4.56 -2.83
CA GLU A 5 -3.98 -5.61 -3.87
C GLU A 5 -3.83 -5.04 -5.27
N GLY A 6 -4.53 -3.94 -5.57
CA GLY A 6 -4.53 -3.33 -6.91
C GLY A 6 -3.28 -2.51 -7.27
N LEU A 7 -2.29 -2.44 -6.38
CA LEU A 7 -1.07 -1.66 -6.58
C LEU A 7 0.05 -2.50 -7.19
N PHE A 8 0.15 -3.76 -6.79
CA PHE A 8 1.24 -4.64 -7.20
C PHE A 8 0.88 -5.43 -8.45
N ARG A 9 1.90 -5.88 -9.18
CA ARG A 9 1.68 -6.70 -10.38
C ARG A 9 1.17 -8.09 -9.95
N PRO A 10 0.23 -8.70 -10.69
CA PRO A 10 -0.33 -10.02 -10.32
C PRO A 10 0.72 -11.14 -10.32
N GLU A 11 1.85 -10.96 -11.01
CA GLU A 11 2.96 -11.93 -11.00
C GLU A 11 3.88 -11.81 -9.76
N GLN A 12 3.76 -10.74 -8.96
CA GLN A 12 4.57 -10.59 -7.75
C GLN A 12 4.03 -11.45 -6.61
N SER A 13 4.88 -12.30 -6.06
CA SER A 13 4.54 -13.10 -4.89
C SER A 13 4.34 -12.21 -3.65
N PRO A 14 3.52 -12.64 -2.67
CA PRO A 14 3.40 -11.95 -1.37
C PRO A 14 4.75 -11.77 -0.68
N THR A 15 5.70 -12.69 -0.88
CA THR A 15 7.06 -12.62 -0.34
C THR A 15 7.85 -11.47 -0.95
N GLU A 16 7.77 -11.25 -2.27
CA GLU A 16 8.42 -10.12 -2.93
C GLU A 16 7.82 -8.79 -2.51
N ARG A 17 6.48 -8.72 -2.38
CA ARG A 17 5.77 -7.53 -1.90
C ARG A 17 6.15 -7.20 -0.45
N ALA A 18 6.26 -8.22 0.40
CA ALA A 18 6.69 -8.07 1.78
C ALA A 18 8.15 -7.58 1.87
N ALA A 19 9.06 -8.15 1.09
CA ALA A 19 10.45 -7.73 0.99
C ALA A 19 10.56 -6.27 0.51
N TYR A 20 9.76 -5.88 -0.48
CA TYR A 20 9.70 -4.50 -0.97
C TYR A 20 9.28 -3.50 0.13
N LEU A 21 8.28 -3.86 0.94
CA LEU A 21 7.84 -3.03 2.07
C LEU A 21 8.70 -3.22 3.32
N ASN A 22 9.79 -3.99 3.23
CA ASN A 22 10.69 -4.31 4.34
C ASN A 22 9.94 -4.87 5.56
N CYS A 23 9.00 -5.77 5.32
CA CYS A 23 8.20 -6.43 6.33
C CYS A 23 8.19 -7.96 6.13
N SER A 24 7.80 -8.71 7.15
CA SER A 24 7.65 -10.16 7.01
C SER A 24 6.40 -10.49 6.19
N GLN A 25 6.42 -11.63 5.48
CA GLN A 25 5.25 -12.12 4.73
C GLN A 25 3.98 -12.20 5.60
N ARG A 26 4.13 -12.58 6.88
CA ARG A 26 3.01 -12.63 7.83
C ARG A 26 2.40 -11.24 8.07
N ILE A 27 3.25 -10.24 8.33
CA ILE A 27 2.79 -8.86 8.53
C ILE A 27 2.14 -8.33 7.26
N TYR A 28 2.71 -8.67 6.09
CA TYR A 28 2.12 -8.33 4.81
C TYR A 28 0.70 -8.90 4.64
N SER A 29 0.51 -10.19 4.93
CA SER A 29 -0.82 -10.82 4.90
C SER A 29 -1.80 -10.17 5.89
N ASN A 30 -1.33 -9.74 7.06
CA ASN A 30 -2.18 -9.02 8.02
C ASN A 30 -2.65 -7.67 7.45
N TYR A 31 -1.82 -6.98 6.66
CA TYR A 31 -2.21 -5.76 5.96
C TYR A 31 -3.29 -6.02 4.89
N GLU A 32 -3.13 -7.08 4.10
CA GLU A 32 -4.11 -7.46 3.06
C GLU A 32 -5.48 -7.82 3.66
N ARG A 33 -5.46 -8.48 4.81
CA ARG A 33 -6.68 -8.85 5.56
C ARG A 33 -7.26 -7.69 6.37
N GLY A 34 -6.51 -6.60 6.55
CA GLY A 34 -6.90 -5.47 7.39
C GLY A 34 -6.92 -5.80 8.88
N GLU A 35 -6.17 -6.81 9.32
CA GLU A 35 -6.01 -7.18 10.74
C GLU A 35 -5.08 -6.21 11.49
N VAL A 36 -4.18 -5.56 10.75
CA VAL A 36 -3.24 -4.56 11.27
C VAL A 36 -3.28 -3.35 10.34
N ASP A 37 -3.28 -2.15 10.92
CA ASP A 37 -3.19 -0.91 10.16
C ASP A 37 -1.83 -0.80 9.45
N LEU A 38 -1.82 -0.24 8.23
CA LEU A 38 -0.56 0.07 7.56
C LEU A 38 0.16 1.18 8.32
N PRO A 39 1.45 0.98 8.69
CA PRO A 39 2.27 2.06 9.20
C PRO A 39 2.32 3.24 8.22
N THR A 40 2.26 4.47 8.73
CA THR A 40 2.26 5.69 7.90
C THR A 40 3.45 5.74 6.95
N GLY A 41 4.63 5.28 7.37
CA GLY A 41 5.82 5.23 6.52
C GLY A 41 5.68 4.29 5.31
N ILE A 42 4.95 3.18 5.45
CA ILE A 42 4.67 2.25 4.35
C ILE A 42 3.64 2.87 3.39
N LEU A 43 2.60 3.51 3.93
CA LEU A 43 1.60 4.25 3.16
C LEU A 43 2.22 5.34 2.28
N ILE A 44 3.16 6.12 2.83
CA ILE A 44 3.88 7.17 2.08
C ILE A 44 4.70 6.54 0.95
N LYS A 45 5.47 5.49 1.23
CA LYS A 45 6.27 4.78 0.22
C LYS A 45 5.42 4.22 -0.91
N LEU A 46 4.27 3.61 -0.59
CA LEU A 46 3.33 3.10 -1.59
C LEU A 46 2.73 4.24 -2.43
N ALA A 47 2.38 5.35 -1.80
CA ALA A 47 1.87 6.53 -2.49
C ALA A 47 2.92 7.09 -3.48
N GLU A 48 4.18 7.17 -3.06
CA GLU A 48 5.28 7.63 -3.92
C GLU A 48 5.60 6.65 -5.05
N LEU A 49 5.64 5.34 -4.76
CA LEU A 49 5.93 4.31 -5.77
C LEU A 49 4.88 4.26 -6.87
N HIS A 50 3.60 4.29 -6.49
CA HIS A 50 2.48 4.18 -7.43
C HIS A 50 2.00 5.54 -7.93
N ASN A 51 2.72 6.62 -7.58
CA ASN A 51 2.39 7.99 -7.90
C ASN A 51 0.91 8.31 -7.61
N THR A 52 0.45 7.89 -6.43
CA THR A 52 -0.93 8.00 -5.96
C THR A 52 -1.02 8.73 -4.62
N SER A 53 -2.23 9.09 -4.18
CA SER A 53 -2.45 9.68 -2.86
C SER A 53 -2.64 8.60 -1.78
N THR A 54 -2.26 8.90 -0.54
CA THR A 54 -2.60 8.05 0.61
C THR A 54 -4.12 7.95 0.80
N ASP A 55 -4.87 9.01 0.46
CA ASP A 55 -6.33 8.98 0.43
C ASP A 55 -6.88 7.93 -0.54
N TYR A 56 -6.24 7.75 -1.69
CA TYR A 56 -6.60 6.69 -2.64
C TYR A 56 -6.30 5.30 -2.06
N LEU A 57 -5.13 5.13 -1.44
CA LEU A 57 -4.73 3.87 -0.79
C LEU A 57 -5.70 3.47 0.32
N LEU A 58 -6.16 4.44 1.11
CA LEU A 58 -7.08 4.25 2.22
C LEU A 58 -8.56 4.17 1.80
N ASN A 59 -8.85 4.15 0.49
CA ASN A 59 -10.22 4.20 -0.05
C ASN A 59 -11.04 5.39 0.46
N ARG A 60 -10.38 6.51 0.79
CA ARG A 60 -11.01 7.78 1.16
C ARG A 60 -11.41 8.61 -0.06
N THR A 61 -10.79 8.33 -1.22
CA THR A 61 -11.09 8.98 -2.50
C THR A 61 -10.84 8.05 -3.69
N ASN A 62 -11.59 8.23 -4.77
CA ASN A 62 -11.31 7.58 -6.06
C ASN A 62 -10.26 8.36 -6.89
N ARG A 63 -9.81 9.52 -6.41
CA ARG A 63 -8.82 10.35 -7.11
C ARG A 63 -7.43 9.80 -6.88
N LYS A 64 -6.91 9.10 -7.90
CA LYS A 64 -5.52 8.60 -7.92
C LYS A 64 -4.45 9.70 -7.92
N LYS A 65 -4.77 10.94 -8.32
CA LYS A 65 -3.73 11.97 -8.39
C LYS A 65 -3.17 12.26 -6.99
N PRO A 66 -1.84 12.36 -6.84
CA PRO A 66 -1.23 12.80 -5.59
C PRO A 66 -1.79 14.16 -5.18
N CYS A 67 -1.95 14.36 -3.87
CA CYS A 67 -2.23 15.68 -3.34
C CYS A 67 -1.03 16.61 -3.65
N PRO A 68 -1.26 17.90 -3.93
CA PRO A 68 -0.16 18.85 -4.10
C PRO A 68 0.73 18.81 -2.86
N LYS A 69 2.05 18.64 -3.05
CA LYS A 69 3.01 18.75 -1.94
C LYS A 69 3.02 20.22 -1.49
N VAL A 70 2.80 20.43 -0.19
CA VAL A 70 2.87 21.75 0.46
C VAL A 70 4.31 22.12 0.79
#